data_AF-A0AAU0XHR6-F1
#
_entry.id   AF-A0AAU0XHR6-F1
#
_cell.length_a   1.000
_cell.length_b   1.000
_cell.length_c   1.000
_cell.angle_alpha   90.00
_cell.angle_beta   90.00
_cell.angle_gamma   90.00
#
_symmetry.space_group_name_H-M   'P 1'
#
loop_
_entity.id
_entity.type
_entity.pdbx_description
1 polymer ?
#
loop_
_entity_poly.entity_id
_entity_poly.type
_entity_poly.pdbx_seq_one_letter_code
_entity_poly.pdbx_strand_id
1 'polypeptide(L)'
;MNSVTAHDYAWIRTSPLFRHAMESGYTLTLIRGRTPREVLRAMEAEPRGTGEGTAGLIEADDAHRAEADYDYWDESYVAGAFSAPGENGDWTLVLGFDGGLGIAGACVETLSKGGRAVAHSTNGGKPIHLFHWFEDGELRTTFEGPSSRDGNTPDELVPLLREVGFPLTAEGEHDASAPDVDRKAAVLALAERLTGIRVTESLLQDATYELGLVPEQPADEWTGVVIDITDAHGERLYKEWTYEEIATASDRARAEANAPVVITYNELPAMDRSERETGE
;
A
#
# COMPACT_ATOMS: atom_id res chain seq x y z
N MET A 1 7.37 27.01 18.05
CA MET A 1 6.30 26.15 17.53
C MET A 1 6.57 24.76 18.10
N ASN A 2 5.58 24.12 18.74
CA ASN A 2 5.76 22.75 19.21
C ASN A 2 6.02 21.86 18.00
N SER A 3 7.07 21.04 18.06
CA SER A 3 7.41 20.08 17.01
C SER A 3 6.33 19.02 16.95
N VAL A 4 5.79 18.76 15.75
CA VAL A 4 4.82 17.70 15.47
C VAL A 4 5.44 16.34 15.79
N THR A 5 4.68 15.47 16.46
CA THR A 5 5.09 14.10 16.82
C THR A 5 3.97 13.10 16.52
N ALA A 6 4.25 11.81 16.68
CA ALA A 6 3.25 10.74 16.58
C ALA A 6 1.99 10.99 17.44
N HIS A 7 2.10 11.70 18.56
CA HIS A 7 0.95 12.00 19.43
C HIS A 7 -0.09 12.88 18.74
N ASP A 8 0.33 13.79 17.87
CA ASP A 8 -0.58 14.68 17.11
C ASP A 8 -1.43 13.92 16.10
N TYR A 9 -1.04 12.69 15.79
CA TYR A 9 -1.70 11.77 14.87
C TYR A 9 -2.40 10.60 15.57
N ALA A 10 -2.53 10.62 16.91
CA ALA A 10 -3.21 9.56 17.66
C ALA A 10 -4.68 9.34 17.26
N TRP A 11 -5.29 10.33 16.58
CA TRP A 11 -6.66 10.27 16.06
C TRP A 11 -6.88 9.13 15.06
N ILE A 12 -5.83 8.65 14.38
CA ILE A 12 -5.94 7.55 13.40
C ILE A 12 -6.48 6.25 14.02
N ARG A 13 -6.27 6.06 15.34
CA ARG A 13 -6.74 4.87 16.07
C ARG A 13 -8.26 4.76 16.13
N THR A 14 -8.93 5.91 16.09
CA THR A 14 -10.40 5.99 16.18
C THR A 14 -11.05 6.35 14.85
N SER A 15 -10.26 6.71 13.84
CA SER A 15 -10.75 7.10 12.51
C SER A 15 -11.32 5.90 11.75
N PRO A 16 -12.59 5.93 11.32
CA PRO A 16 -13.15 4.92 10.43
C PRO A 16 -12.42 4.86 9.09
N LEU A 17 -11.98 6.01 8.57
CA LEU A 17 -11.22 6.09 7.33
C LEU A 17 -9.89 5.34 7.45
N PHE A 18 -9.11 5.60 8.50
CA PHE A 18 -7.84 4.89 8.69
C PHE A 18 -8.05 3.42 9.01
N ARG A 19 -9.14 3.03 9.68
CA ARG A 19 -9.48 1.61 9.82
C ARG A 19 -9.64 0.96 8.44
N HIS A 20 -10.44 1.55 7.56
CA HIS A 20 -10.62 1.08 6.19
C HIS A 20 -9.28 1.03 5.43
N ALA A 21 -8.48 2.10 5.48
CA ALA A 21 -7.18 2.16 4.83
C ALA A 21 -6.21 1.07 5.33
N MET A 22 -6.22 0.76 6.63
CA MET A 22 -5.37 -0.29 7.22
C MET A 22 -5.87 -1.70 6.90
N GLU A 23 -7.16 -1.88 6.62
CA GLU A 23 -7.77 -3.15 6.19
C GLU A 23 -7.54 -3.40 4.70
N SER A 24 -7.85 -2.43 3.84
CA SER A 24 -7.70 -2.52 2.38
C SER A 24 -6.24 -2.45 1.92
N GLY A 25 -5.38 -1.80 2.71
CA GLY A 25 -4.10 -1.31 2.21
C GLY A 25 -4.29 0.03 1.52
N TYR A 26 -3.29 0.89 1.64
CA TYR A 26 -3.31 2.21 1.02
C TYR A 26 -1.90 2.70 0.72
N THR A 27 -1.84 3.64 -0.21
CA THR A 27 -0.69 4.50 -0.44
C THR A 27 -1.11 5.95 -0.36
N LEU A 28 -0.37 6.75 0.42
CA LEU A 28 -0.47 8.20 0.43
C LEU A 28 0.85 8.78 -0.05
N THR A 29 0.80 9.58 -1.11
CA THR A 29 1.98 10.24 -1.68
C THR A 29 1.78 11.75 -1.77
N LEU A 30 2.77 12.51 -1.29
CA LEU A 30 2.82 13.97 -1.35
C LEU A 30 3.91 14.39 -2.33
N ILE A 31 3.58 15.21 -3.33
CA ILE A 31 4.49 15.60 -4.42
C ILE A 31 4.51 17.13 -4.57
N ARG A 32 5.67 17.75 -4.37
CA ARG A 32 5.82 19.21 -4.45
C ARG A 32 5.81 19.71 -5.88
N GLY A 33 5.08 20.79 -6.14
CA GLY A 33 5.16 21.57 -7.37
C GLY A 33 4.53 20.90 -8.61
N ARG A 34 3.72 19.86 -8.41
CA ARG A 34 2.95 19.20 -9.46
C ARG A 34 1.47 19.38 -9.19
N THR A 35 0.67 19.43 -10.25
CA THR A 35 -0.80 19.45 -10.16
C THR A 35 -1.37 18.03 -10.11
N PRO A 36 -2.59 17.84 -9.57
CA PRO A 36 -3.25 16.54 -9.51
C PRO A 36 -3.29 15.81 -10.87
N ARG A 37 -3.62 16.54 -11.95
CA ARG A 37 -3.69 15.98 -13.30
C ARG A 37 -2.34 15.60 -13.89
N GLU A 38 -1.29 16.34 -13.57
CA GLU A 38 0.07 15.97 -14.00
C GLU A 38 0.54 14.69 -13.31
N VAL A 39 0.22 14.55 -12.02
CA VAL A 39 0.54 13.35 -11.26
C VAL A 39 -0.23 12.14 -11.77
N LEU A 40 -1.56 12.23 -11.90
CA LEU A 40 -2.38 11.14 -12.43
C LEU A 40 -1.96 10.74 -13.86
N ARG A 41 -1.61 11.71 -14.71
CA ARG A 41 -1.09 11.41 -16.05
C ARG A 41 0.25 10.67 -16.00
N ALA A 42 1.15 11.04 -15.09
CA ALA A 42 2.43 10.36 -14.93
C ALA A 42 2.26 8.94 -14.39
N MET A 43 1.17 8.67 -13.67
CA MET A 43 0.75 7.33 -13.26
C MET A 43 0.02 6.56 -14.37
N GLU A 44 -0.04 7.12 -15.58
CA GLU A 44 -0.77 6.57 -16.72
C GLU A 44 -2.27 6.36 -16.45
N ALA A 45 -2.81 7.10 -15.48
CA ALA A 45 -4.19 6.93 -15.05
C ALA A 45 -5.18 7.44 -16.08
N GLU A 46 -6.21 6.63 -16.37
CA GLU A 46 -7.33 7.06 -17.18
C GLU A 46 -8.23 8.01 -16.37
N PRO A 47 -8.54 9.23 -16.84
CA PRO A 47 -9.36 10.16 -16.09
C PRO A 47 -10.76 9.60 -15.77
N ARG A 48 -11.17 9.69 -14.50
CA ARG A 48 -12.49 9.23 -14.00
C ARG A 48 -13.35 10.37 -13.42
N GLY A 49 -13.01 11.62 -13.74
CA GLY A 49 -13.76 12.80 -13.28
C GLY A 49 -13.32 13.24 -11.89
N THR A 50 -14.28 13.60 -11.04
CA THR A 50 -14.01 14.12 -9.69
C THR A 50 -14.85 13.41 -8.63
N GLY A 51 -14.31 13.25 -7.43
CA GLY A 51 -15.01 12.70 -6.26
C GLY A 51 -14.93 13.65 -5.08
N GLU A 52 -16.03 13.79 -4.34
CA GLU A 52 -16.06 14.61 -3.12
C GLU A 52 -15.61 13.80 -1.91
N GLY A 53 -14.49 14.21 -1.32
CA GLY A 53 -13.91 13.59 -0.16
C GLY A 53 -13.43 12.16 -0.39
N THR A 54 -12.98 11.53 0.68
CA THR A 54 -12.67 10.09 0.67
C THR A 54 -13.90 9.24 0.36
N ALA A 55 -15.12 9.73 0.63
CA ALA A 55 -16.34 8.99 0.29
C ALA A 55 -16.50 8.81 -1.23
N GLY A 56 -16.31 9.89 -2.00
CA GLY A 56 -16.36 9.82 -3.47
C GLY A 56 -15.21 9.01 -4.07
N LEU A 57 -14.02 9.04 -3.45
CA LEU A 57 -12.92 8.17 -3.85
C LEU A 57 -13.24 6.68 -3.62
N ILE A 58 -13.73 6.31 -2.42
CA ILE A 58 -14.10 4.94 -2.09
C ILE A 58 -15.22 4.45 -3.01
N GLU A 59 -16.25 5.27 -3.25
CA GLU A 59 -17.36 4.91 -4.16
C GLU A 59 -16.85 4.61 -5.58
N ALA A 60 -15.94 5.43 -6.10
CA ALA A 60 -15.37 5.21 -7.43
C ALA A 60 -14.51 3.93 -7.50
N ASP A 61 -13.74 3.66 -6.46
CA ASP A 61 -12.89 2.48 -6.35
C ASP A 61 -13.73 1.19 -6.20
N ASP A 62 -14.78 1.22 -5.39
CA ASP A 62 -15.73 0.11 -5.24
C ASP A 62 -16.51 -0.16 -6.54
N ALA A 63 -16.91 0.89 -7.27
CA ALA A 63 -17.56 0.76 -8.56
C ALA A 63 -16.64 0.06 -9.58
N HIS A 64 -15.36 0.44 -9.62
CA HIS A 64 -14.37 -0.21 -10.48
C HIS A 64 -14.21 -1.70 -10.14
N ARG A 65 -14.04 -2.05 -8.86
CA ARG A 65 -13.92 -3.46 -8.43
C ARG A 65 -15.16 -4.29 -8.77
N ALA A 66 -16.35 -3.69 -8.70
CA ALA A 66 -17.59 -4.36 -9.07
C ALA A 66 -17.70 -4.60 -10.60
N GLU A 67 -17.19 -3.69 -11.42
CA GLU A 67 -17.14 -3.84 -12.88
C GLU A 67 -16.12 -4.89 -13.34
N ALA A 68 -15.00 -5.03 -12.64
CA ALA A 68 -13.95 -6.01 -12.90
C ALA A 68 -14.33 -7.47 -12.54
N ASP A 69 -15.60 -7.74 -12.16
CA ASP A 69 -16.12 -9.04 -11.71
C ASP A 69 -15.26 -9.70 -10.61
N TYR A 70 -14.61 -8.89 -9.77
CA TYR A 70 -13.62 -9.36 -8.80
C TYR A 70 -12.59 -10.32 -9.41
N ASP A 71 -12.05 -10.00 -10.60
CA ASP A 71 -10.82 -10.64 -11.03
C ASP A 71 -9.76 -10.34 -9.97
N TYR A 72 -9.48 -11.32 -9.10
CA TYR A 72 -8.54 -11.20 -7.98
C TYR A 72 -7.13 -10.82 -8.46
N TRP A 73 -6.88 -10.94 -9.76
CA TRP A 73 -5.62 -10.62 -10.40
C TRP A 73 -5.59 -9.22 -11.04
N ASP A 74 -6.71 -8.50 -11.11
CA ASP A 74 -6.71 -7.11 -11.55
C ASP A 74 -6.22 -6.22 -10.41
N GLU A 75 -4.98 -5.76 -10.53
CA GLU A 75 -4.34 -4.86 -9.57
C GLU A 75 -4.59 -3.37 -9.89
N SER A 76 -5.43 -3.06 -10.90
CA SER A 76 -5.82 -1.68 -11.18
C SER A 76 -6.69 -1.11 -10.07
N TYR A 77 -6.55 0.20 -9.82
CA TYR A 77 -7.23 0.88 -8.72
C TYR A 77 -7.54 2.33 -9.05
N VAL A 78 -8.54 2.92 -8.37
CA VAL A 78 -8.82 4.34 -8.52
C VAL A 78 -7.96 5.15 -7.55
N ALA A 79 -7.12 6.02 -8.10
CA ALA A 79 -6.38 7.02 -7.34
C ALA A 79 -7.14 8.35 -7.32
N GLY A 80 -7.18 8.98 -6.15
CA GLY A 80 -7.63 10.35 -5.99
C GLY A 80 -6.45 11.29 -5.76
N ALA A 81 -6.43 12.43 -6.43
CA ALA A 81 -5.42 13.46 -6.23
C ALA A 81 -6.02 14.87 -6.01
N PHE A 82 -5.45 15.64 -5.09
CA PHE A 82 -5.83 17.05 -4.87
C PHE A 82 -4.64 17.91 -4.41
N SER A 83 -4.76 19.23 -4.59
CA SER A 83 -3.72 20.18 -4.18
C SER A 83 -3.85 20.59 -2.71
N ALA A 84 -2.74 20.65 -1.99
CA ALA A 84 -2.66 21.18 -0.63
C ALA A 84 -1.46 22.15 -0.51
N PRO A 85 -1.63 23.27 0.22
CA PRO A 85 -0.51 24.17 0.51
C PRO A 85 0.44 23.51 1.50
N GLY A 86 1.74 23.57 1.23
CA GLY A 86 2.77 23.00 2.10
C GLY A 86 4.03 23.86 2.15
N GLU A 87 5.10 23.27 2.66
CA GLU A 87 6.40 23.89 2.72
C GLU A 87 6.96 24.10 1.29
N ASN A 88 7.44 25.30 1.02
CA ASN A 88 8.06 25.68 -0.25
C ASN A 88 7.14 25.55 -1.48
N GLY A 89 5.81 25.68 -1.30
CA GLY A 89 4.84 25.81 -2.38
C GLY A 89 3.65 24.86 -2.25
N ASP A 90 2.93 24.72 -3.36
CA ASP A 90 1.82 23.77 -3.45
C ASP A 90 2.34 22.35 -3.64
N TRP A 91 1.60 21.41 -3.07
CA TRP A 91 1.82 19.98 -3.18
C TRP A 91 0.57 19.31 -3.72
N THR A 92 0.76 18.19 -4.40
CA THR A 92 -0.33 17.26 -4.68
C THR A 92 -0.28 16.11 -3.68
N LEU A 93 -1.40 15.83 -3.03
CA LEU A 93 -1.63 14.61 -2.27
C LEU A 93 -2.35 13.62 -3.18
N VAL A 94 -1.82 12.40 -3.29
CA VAL A 94 -2.43 11.25 -3.95
C VAL A 94 -2.77 10.20 -2.89
N LEU A 95 -4.00 9.69 -2.93
CA LEU A 95 -4.47 8.60 -2.10
C LEU A 95 -5.05 7.50 -2.98
N GLY A 96 -4.64 6.26 -2.74
CA GLY A 96 -5.22 5.07 -3.35
C GLY A 96 -5.38 3.95 -2.32
N PHE A 97 -6.43 3.14 -2.48
CA PHE A 97 -6.64 1.91 -1.72
C PHE A 97 -6.16 0.72 -2.54
N ASP A 98 -4.85 0.69 -2.74
CA ASP A 98 -4.13 -0.09 -3.75
C ASP A 98 -3.48 -1.36 -3.16
N GLY A 99 -3.90 -1.81 -1.98
CA GLY A 99 -3.19 -2.90 -1.30
C GLY A 99 -1.74 -2.57 -0.95
N GLY A 100 -1.36 -1.28 -0.95
CA GLY A 100 -0.01 -0.81 -0.67
C GLY A 100 1.00 -1.01 -1.81
N LEU A 101 0.54 -1.27 -3.03
CA LEU A 101 1.38 -1.42 -4.23
C LEU A 101 2.22 -0.16 -4.52
N GLY A 102 1.69 1.01 -4.18
CA GLY A 102 2.38 2.27 -4.32
C GLY A 102 2.25 2.89 -5.71
N ILE A 103 2.87 4.06 -5.84
CA ILE A 103 3.18 4.63 -7.15
C ILE A 103 4.49 3.99 -7.62
N ALA A 104 4.55 3.57 -8.89
CA ALA A 104 5.76 2.98 -9.47
C ALA A 104 7.00 3.87 -9.20
N GLY A 105 8.12 3.25 -8.77
CA GLY A 105 9.32 3.99 -8.34
C GLY A 105 9.82 5.00 -9.39
N ALA A 106 9.91 4.58 -10.66
CA ALA A 106 10.32 5.44 -11.77
C ALA A 106 9.37 6.64 -12.00
N CYS A 107 8.09 6.49 -11.68
CA CYS A 107 7.10 7.57 -11.73
C CYS A 107 7.38 8.59 -10.61
N VAL A 108 7.58 8.13 -9.37
CA VAL A 108 7.88 9.03 -8.23
C VAL A 108 9.23 9.75 -8.41
N GLU A 109 10.24 9.09 -8.95
CA GLU A 109 11.51 9.71 -9.33
C GLU A 109 11.27 10.84 -10.36
N THR A 110 10.49 10.59 -11.40
CA THR A 110 10.20 11.60 -12.41
C THR A 110 9.39 12.78 -11.85
N LEU A 111 8.43 12.50 -10.97
CA LEU A 111 7.58 13.50 -10.34
C LEU A 111 8.32 14.34 -9.30
N SER A 112 9.34 13.79 -8.65
CA SER A 112 10.16 14.50 -7.65
C SER A 112 11.28 15.35 -8.25
N LYS A 113 11.57 15.26 -9.57
CA LYS A 113 12.53 16.16 -10.24
C LYS A 113 12.16 17.63 -10.05
N GLY A 114 13.13 18.44 -9.62
CA GLY A 114 12.95 19.85 -9.25
C GLY A 114 12.15 20.07 -7.95
N GLY A 115 11.87 19.01 -7.20
CA GLY A 115 10.93 18.99 -6.09
C GLY A 115 11.27 17.93 -5.03
N ARG A 116 10.24 17.54 -4.27
CA ARG A 116 10.29 16.51 -3.24
C ARG A 116 9.06 15.62 -3.39
N ALA A 117 9.22 14.32 -3.16
CA ALA A 117 8.10 13.42 -2.95
C ALA A 117 8.27 12.65 -1.64
N VAL A 118 7.18 12.48 -0.90
CA VAL A 118 7.13 11.68 0.33
C VAL A 118 5.96 10.73 0.19
N ALA A 119 6.23 9.43 0.28
CA ALA A 119 5.20 8.40 0.18
C ALA A 119 5.23 7.51 1.42
N HIS A 120 4.06 7.05 1.85
CA HIS A 120 3.96 5.96 2.79
C HIS A 120 2.76 5.07 2.51
N SER A 121 2.94 3.76 2.72
CA SER A 121 1.92 2.77 2.38
C SER A 121 1.78 1.67 3.43
N THR A 122 0.70 0.90 3.33
CA THR A 122 0.49 -0.35 4.06
C THR A 122 -0.21 -1.34 3.15
N ASN A 123 0.10 -2.62 3.30
CA ASN A 123 -0.44 -3.65 2.40
C ASN A 123 -1.71 -4.36 2.90
N GLY A 124 -2.49 -3.72 3.76
CA GLY A 124 -3.76 -4.24 4.26
C GLY A 124 -3.65 -5.45 5.19
N GLY A 125 -4.02 -5.30 6.46
CA GLY A 125 -4.09 -6.40 7.44
C GLY A 125 -2.75 -7.11 7.77
N LYS A 126 -1.66 -6.79 7.08
CA LYS A 126 -0.31 -7.33 7.23
C LYS A 126 0.64 -6.26 7.80
N PRO A 127 1.72 -6.68 8.48
CA PRO A 127 2.59 -5.75 9.21
C PRO A 127 3.62 -5.03 8.30
N ILE A 128 3.38 -4.91 6.99
CA ILE A 128 4.32 -4.27 6.06
C ILE A 128 3.90 -2.82 5.87
N HIS A 129 4.80 -1.90 6.22
CA HIS A 129 4.58 -0.47 6.17
C HIS A 129 5.78 0.21 5.55
N LEU A 130 5.64 0.78 4.35
CA LEU A 130 6.76 1.42 3.68
C LEU A 130 6.72 2.94 3.86
N PHE A 131 7.90 3.54 3.88
CA PHE A 131 8.12 4.97 3.79
C PHE A 131 9.18 5.24 2.73
N HIS A 132 8.96 6.25 1.90
CA HIS A 132 9.90 6.70 0.88
C HIS A 132 10.02 8.22 0.89
N TRP A 133 11.24 8.72 0.81
CA TRP A 133 11.54 10.13 0.61
C TRP A 133 12.44 10.29 -0.61
N PHE A 134 11.96 11.05 -1.58
CA PHE A 134 12.67 11.45 -2.78
C PHE A 134 12.93 12.96 -2.80
N GLU A 135 14.10 13.36 -3.26
CA GLU A 135 14.43 14.76 -3.58
C GLU A 135 15.11 14.79 -4.95
N ASP A 136 14.63 15.69 -5.82
CA ASP A 136 15.17 15.90 -7.17
C ASP A 136 15.34 14.63 -8.02
N GLY A 137 14.40 13.68 -7.88
CA GLY A 137 14.43 12.41 -8.61
C GLY A 137 15.32 11.33 -8.02
N GLU A 138 15.93 11.57 -6.85
CA GLU A 138 16.72 10.56 -6.15
C GLU A 138 15.99 10.03 -4.92
N LEU A 139 15.99 8.71 -4.73
CA LEU A 139 15.57 8.10 -3.48
C LEU A 139 16.59 8.39 -2.38
N ARG A 140 16.25 9.30 -1.46
CA ARG A 140 17.11 9.73 -0.35
C ARG A 140 17.08 8.72 0.80
N THR A 141 15.87 8.35 1.21
CA THR A 141 15.66 7.42 2.33
C THR A 141 14.41 6.57 2.09
N THR A 142 14.52 5.27 2.33
CA THR A 142 13.38 4.35 2.38
C THR A 142 13.52 3.40 3.57
N PHE A 143 12.40 2.95 4.13
CA PHE A 143 12.41 1.89 5.15
C PHE A 143 11.04 1.23 5.32
N GLU A 144 11.05 -0.01 5.81
CA GLU A 144 9.88 -0.61 6.47
C GLU A 144 9.90 -0.35 7.98
N GLY A 145 11.07 -0.56 8.58
CA GLY A 145 11.36 -0.25 9.98
C GLY A 145 12.40 0.87 10.07
N PRO A 146 12.19 1.89 10.90
CA PRO A 146 13.02 3.10 10.90
C PRO A 146 14.48 2.85 11.29
N SER A 147 14.85 1.68 11.85
CA SER A 147 16.23 1.29 12.19
C SER A 147 16.99 0.61 11.05
N SER A 148 16.29 0.22 9.97
CA SER A 148 16.88 -0.39 8.77
C SER A 148 16.45 0.44 7.57
N ARG A 149 17.34 1.30 7.11
CA ARG A 149 17.07 2.33 6.10
C ARG A 149 17.98 2.14 4.91
N ASP A 150 17.44 2.35 3.71
CA ASP A 150 18.18 2.33 2.45
C ASP A 150 18.00 3.67 1.70
N GLY A 151 18.69 3.83 0.58
CA GLY A 151 18.67 5.04 -0.26
C GLY A 151 20.05 5.71 -0.38
N ASN A 152 20.10 6.84 -1.07
CA ASN A 152 21.36 7.58 -1.29
C ASN A 152 21.89 8.26 -0.02
N THR A 153 21.00 8.63 0.90
CA THR A 153 21.33 9.28 2.18
C THR A 153 20.45 8.72 3.30
N PRO A 154 20.60 7.42 3.64
CA PRO A 154 19.66 6.70 4.49
C PRO A 154 19.59 7.23 5.93
N ASP A 155 20.67 7.86 6.41
CA ASP A 155 20.77 8.34 7.79
C ASP A 155 20.42 9.83 7.97
N GLU A 156 20.15 10.55 6.87
CA GLU A 156 19.86 11.99 6.92
C GLU A 156 18.63 12.30 7.78
N LEU A 157 17.64 11.39 7.79
CA LEU A 157 16.42 11.56 8.58
C LEU A 157 16.53 11.08 10.04
N VAL A 158 17.64 10.50 10.50
CA VAL A 158 17.75 9.95 11.87
C VAL A 158 17.38 10.98 12.96
N PRO A 159 17.87 12.22 12.94
CA PRO A 159 17.46 13.22 13.91
C PRO A 159 15.94 13.46 13.89
N LEU A 160 15.35 13.55 12.70
CA LEU A 160 13.92 13.83 12.53
C LEU A 160 13.06 12.64 12.95
N LEU A 161 13.47 11.41 12.62
CA LEU A 161 12.81 10.18 13.04
C LEU A 161 12.70 10.11 14.57
N ARG A 162 13.77 10.46 15.28
CA ARG A 162 13.77 10.54 16.75
C ARG A 162 12.83 11.61 17.26
N GLU A 163 12.86 12.80 16.66
CA GLU A 163 11.98 13.91 17.06
C GLU A 163 10.50 13.60 16.90
N VAL A 164 10.09 12.87 15.86
CA VAL A 164 8.69 12.48 15.67
C VAL A 164 8.26 11.31 16.57
N GLY A 165 9.22 10.64 17.22
CA GLY A 165 9.00 9.67 18.27
C GLY A 165 9.46 8.24 17.98
N PHE A 166 10.15 7.96 16.87
CA PHE A 166 10.67 6.61 16.62
C PHE A 166 11.73 6.21 17.67
N PRO A 167 11.74 4.93 18.11
CA PRO A 167 12.64 4.45 19.14
C PRO A 167 14.04 4.20 18.54
N LEU A 168 14.79 5.28 18.30
CA LEU A 168 16.13 5.27 17.73
C LEU A 168 17.17 5.96 18.62
N THR A 169 18.37 5.40 18.66
CA THR A 169 19.57 6.04 19.21
C THR A 169 20.04 7.19 18.32
N ALA A 170 21.04 7.97 18.76
CA ALA A 170 21.59 9.04 17.94
C ALA A 170 22.29 8.52 16.68
N GLU A 171 22.75 7.28 16.73
CA GLU A 171 23.39 6.53 15.65
C GLU A 171 22.36 5.87 14.71
N GLY A 172 21.07 5.98 15.01
CA GLY A 172 19.99 5.43 14.18
C GLY A 172 19.74 3.93 14.38
N GLU A 173 20.28 3.34 15.45
CA GLU A 173 19.97 1.96 15.87
C GLU A 173 18.68 1.93 16.69
N HIS A 174 18.05 0.76 16.81
CA HIS A 174 16.85 0.62 17.64
C HIS A 174 17.16 0.82 19.14
N ASP A 175 16.49 1.78 19.77
CA ASP A 175 16.58 2.02 21.20
C ASP A 175 15.50 1.23 21.95
N ALA A 176 15.89 0.08 22.52
CA ALA A 176 15.01 -0.77 23.30
C ALA A 176 14.53 -0.14 24.63
N SER A 177 15.12 0.98 25.05
CA SER A 177 14.72 1.70 26.27
C SER A 177 13.67 2.78 26.00
N ALA A 178 13.50 3.18 24.73
CA ALA A 178 12.51 4.17 24.33
C ALA A 178 11.08 3.58 24.42
N PRO A 179 10.06 4.42 24.71
CA PRO A 179 8.68 3.97 24.72
C PRO A 179 8.25 3.54 23.32
N ASP A 180 7.38 2.53 23.26
CA ASP A 180 6.76 2.15 22.00
C ASP A 180 5.83 3.26 21.49
N VAL A 181 5.80 3.43 20.18
CA VAL A 181 5.07 4.49 19.49
C VAL A 181 4.20 3.88 18.40
N ASP A 182 3.05 4.52 18.16
CA ASP A 182 2.25 4.21 16.99
C ASP A 182 3.04 4.55 15.73
N ARG A 183 3.59 3.52 15.08
CA ARG A 183 4.48 3.69 13.92
C ARG A 183 3.81 4.43 12.78
N LYS A 184 2.52 4.20 12.55
CA LYS A 184 1.77 4.91 11.50
C LYS A 184 1.58 6.38 11.84
N ALA A 185 1.25 6.67 13.09
CA ALA A 185 1.17 8.05 13.55
C ALA A 185 2.54 8.77 13.45
N ALA A 186 3.63 8.09 13.76
CA ALA A 186 4.99 8.62 13.63
C ALA A 186 5.38 8.88 12.16
N VAL A 187 5.00 8.00 11.23
CA VAL A 187 5.20 8.21 9.78
C VAL A 187 4.41 9.43 9.28
N LEU A 188 3.16 9.62 9.71
CA LEU A 188 2.38 10.81 9.33
C LEU A 188 3.00 12.09 9.88
N ALA A 189 3.48 12.07 11.13
CA ALA A 189 4.24 13.17 11.71
C ALA A 189 5.52 13.46 10.93
N LEU A 190 6.26 12.43 10.50
CA LEU A 190 7.44 12.56 9.65
C LEU A 190 7.09 13.22 8.30
N ALA A 191 6.00 12.78 7.67
CA ALA A 191 5.53 13.36 6.41
C ALA A 191 5.18 14.85 6.57
N GLU A 192 4.47 15.23 7.64
CA GLU A 192 4.21 16.65 7.94
C GLU A 192 5.51 17.44 8.12
N ARG A 193 6.50 16.89 8.84
CA ARG A 193 7.79 17.57 9.05
C ARG A 193 8.59 17.77 7.76
N LEU A 194 8.41 16.91 6.76
CA LEU A 194 9.11 16.99 5.48
C LEU A 194 8.38 17.81 4.42
N THR A 195 7.07 17.99 4.57
CA THR A 195 6.21 18.59 3.54
C THR A 195 5.48 19.84 4.02
N GLY A 196 5.43 20.11 5.33
CA GLY A 196 4.60 21.14 5.94
C GLY A 196 3.09 20.85 5.92
N ILE A 197 2.67 19.67 5.44
CA ILE A 197 1.25 19.33 5.27
C ILE A 197 0.80 18.49 6.45
N ARG A 198 -0.12 19.04 7.23
CA ARG A 198 -0.81 18.31 8.29
C ARG A 198 -1.94 17.49 7.71
N VAL A 199 -1.73 16.19 7.57
CA VAL A 199 -2.78 15.27 7.10
C VAL A 199 -3.79 15.05 8.23
N THR A 200 -5.01 15.53 8.07
CA THR A 200 -6.10 15.27 9.03
C THR A 200 -7.20 14.47 8.36
N GLU A 201 -8.06 13.84 9.16
CA GLU A 201 -9.27 13.22 8.63
C GLU A 201 -10.11 14.21 7.83
N SER A 202 -10.29 15.43 8.35
CA SER A 202 -11.03 16.50 7.66
C SER A 202 -10.38 16.92 6.35
N LEU A 203 -9.03 17.01 6.28
CA LEU A 203 -8.34 17.34 5.03
C LEU A 203 -8.67 16.31 3.94
N LEU A 204 -8.67 15.02 4.31
CA LEU A 204 -8.95 13.94 3.37
C LEU A 204 -10.44 13.85 3.01
N GLN A 205 -11.35 14.15 3.95
CA GLN A 205 -12.80 14.07 3.77
C GLN A 205 -13.40 15.28 3.05
N ASP A 206 -12.80 16.46 3.19
CA ASP A 206 -13.36 17.71 2.65
C ASP A 206 -12.76 18.10 1.29
N ALA A 207 -11.70 17.40 0.85
CA ALA A 207 -11.06 17.67 -0.43
C ALA A 207 -11.89 17.16 -1.61
N THR A 208 -11.93 17.94 -2.70
CA THR A 208 -12.40 17.45 -4.01
C THR A 208 -11.23 16.79 -4.74
N TYR A 209 -11.35 15.49 -5.00
CA TYR A 209 -10.35 14.69 -5.68
C TYR A 209 -10.56 14.75 -7.19
N GLU A 210 -9.50 14.96 -7.95
CA GLU A 210 -9.42 14.51 -9.35
C GLU A 210 -9.17 13.00 -9.31
N LEU A 211 -9.98 12.22 -10.03
CA LEU A 211 -9.94 10.76 -10.02
C LEU A 211 -9.28 10.22 -11.29
N GLY A 212 -8.50 9.16 -11.14
CA GLY A 212 -7.96 8.41 -12.27
C GLY A 212 -7.88 6.91 -11.97
N LEU A 213 -8.26 6.08 -12.94
CA LEU A 213 -8.03 4.64 -12.88
C LEU A 213 -6.57 4.37 -13.26
N VAL A 214 -5.79 3.93 -12.29
CA VAL A 214 -4.39 3.53 -12.47
C VAL A 214 -4.39 2.09 -12.98
N PRO A 215 -3.79 1.80 -14.14
CA PRO A 215 -3.72 0.43 -14.63
C PRO A 215 -2.81 -0.42 -13.74
N GLU A 216 -3.01 -1.73 -13.77
CA GLU A 216 -2.01 -2.68 -13.29
C GLU A 216 -0.66 -2.34 -13.96
N GLN A 217 0.37 -2.15 -13.15
CA GLN A 217 1.70 -1.92 -13.69
C GLN A 217 2.16 -3.23 -14.32
N PRO A 218 2.58 -3.24 -15.61
CA PRO A 218 3.14 -4.45 -16.17
C PRO A 218 4.31 -4.85 -15.29
N ALA A 219 4.32 -6.11 -14.82
CA ALA A 219 5.52 -6.65 -14.20
C ALA A 219 6.69 -6.39 -15.16
N ASP A 220 7.80 -5.83 -14.66
CA ASP A 220 9.03 -5.67 -15.45
C ASP A 220 9.26 -6.95 -16.25
N GLU A 221 9.57 -6.85 -17.56
CA GLU A 221 9.74 -8.03 -18.42
C GLU A 221 10.71 -9.02 -17.77
N TRP A 222 10.15 -10.06 -17.15
CA TRP A 222 10.89 -11.09 -16.46
C TRP A 222 10.86 -12.33 -17.33
N THR A 223 12.02 -12.91 -17.57
CA THR A 223 12.16 -14.06 -18.48
C THR A 223 11.99 -15.39 -17.76
N GLY A 224 12.10 -15.38 -16.43
CA GLY A 224 11.94 -16.55 -15.59
C GLY A 224 12.15 -16.27 -14.10
N VAL A 225 11.82 -17.24 -13.26
CA VAL A 225 12.08 -17.23 -11.81
C VAL A 225 13.09 -18.32 -11.48
N VAL A 226 14.13 -17.95 -10.74
CA VAL A 226 15.09 -18.89 -10.16
C VAL A 226 14.88 -18.95 -8.66
N ILE A 227 14.53 -20.12 -8.14
CA ILE A 227 14.56 -20.42 -6.71
C ILE A 227 15.89 -21.12 -6.43
N ASP A 228 16.77 -20.44 -5.70
CA ASP A 228 18.04 -20.99 -5.22
C ASP A 228 18.11 -20.84 -3.70
N ILE A 229 17.71 -21.88 -2.99
CA ILE A 229 17.63 -21.89 -1.53
C ILE A 229 18.56 -22.98 -1.02
N THR A 230 19.42 -22.64 -0.05
CA THR A 230 20.18 -23.64 0.71
C THR A 230 19.63 -23.68 2.12
N ASP A 231 19.26 -24.87 2.59
CA ASP A 231 18.72 -25.04 3.93
C ASP A 231 19.80 -25.00 5.03
N ALA A 232 19.38 -25.11 6.29
CA ALA A 232 20.28 -25.09 7.44
C ALA A 232 21.24 -26.31 7.51
N HIS A 233 20.99 -27.35 6.72
CA HIS A 233 21.81 -28.55 6.61
C HIS A 233 22.76 -28.50 5.40
N GLY A 234 22.70 -27.43 4.61
CA GLY A 234 23.51 -27.26 3.40
C GLY A 234 22.93 -27.95 2.18
N GLU A 235 21.70 -28.46 2.22
CA GLU A 235 21.02 -29.00 1.05
C GLU A 235 20.47 -27.87 0.19
N ARG A 236 20.81 -27.88 -1.10
CA ARG A 236 20.44 -26.83 -2.07
C ARG A 236 19.24 -27.27 -2.90
N LEU A 237 18.19 -26.47 -2.88
CA LEU A 237 17.10 -26.46 -3.85
C LEU A 237 17.41 -25.41 -4.92
N TYR A 238 17.72 -25.88 -6.13
CA TYR A 238 17.81 -25.03 -7.32
C TYR A 238 16.69 -25.41 -8.29
N LYS A 239 15.88 -24.43 -8.69
CA LYS A 239 14.85 -24.62 -9.71
C LYS A 239 14.63 -23.34 -10.50
N GLU A 240 14.43 -23.51 -11.79
CA GLU A 240 14.23 -22.43 -12.75
C GLU A 240 12.96 -22.70 -13.54
N TRP A 241 12.17 -21.65 -13.74
CA TRP A 241 11.00 -21.67 -14.60
C TRP A 241 11.04 -20.47 -15.53
N THR A 242 10.66 -20.68 -16.78
CA THR A 242 10.48 -19.58 -17.73
C THR A 242 9.18 -18.83 -17.47
N TYR A 243 9.09 -17.61 -17.99
CA TYR A 243 7.85 -16.83 -18.01
C TYR A 243 6.68 -17.63 -18.59
N GLU A 244 6.89 -18.27 -19.74
CA GLU A 244 5.82 -18.99 -20.46
C GLU A 244 5.28 -20.17 -19.65
N GLU A 245 6.14 -20.90 -18.93
CA GLU A 245 5.73 -22.00 -18.05
C GLU A 245 4.89 -21.51 -16.88
N ILE A 246 5.25 -20.38 -16.28
CA ILE A 246 4.52 -19.78 -15.16
C ILE A 246 3.21 -19.15 -15.65
N ALA A 247 3.22 -18.42 -16.77
CA ALA A 247 2.03 -17.84 -17.37
C ALA A 247 1.00 -18.93 -17.70
N THR A 248 1.44 -20.02 -18.33
CA THR A 248 0.58 -21.19 -18.61
C THR A 248 0.03 -21.82 -17.32
N ALA A 249 0.85 -21.93 -16.28
CA ALA A 249 0.41 -22.47 -14.99
C ALA A 249 -0.60 -21.54 -14.30
N SER A 250 -0.41 -20.22 -14.40
CA SER A 250 -1.29 -19.19 -13.86
C SER A 250 -2.63 -19.17 -14.60
N ASP A 251 -2.62 -19.19 -15.93
CA ASP A 251 -3.84 -19.27 -16.76
C ASP A 251 -4.66 -20.52 -16.44
N ARG A 252 -3.99 -21.66 -16.24
CA ARG A 252 -4.66 -22.88 -15.80
C ARG A 252 -5.26 -22.71 -14.40
N ALA A 253 -4.51 -22.16 -13.45
CA ALA A 253 -5.02 -21.91 -12.10
C ALA A 253 -6.22 -20.95 -12.09
N ARG A 254 -6.18 -19.91 -12.93
CA ARG A 254 -7.29 -18.96 -13.15
C ARG A 254 -8.51 -19.67 -13.74
N ALA A 255 -8.32 -20.52 -14.75
CA ALA A 255 -9.40 -21.32 -15.32
C ALA A 255 -10.01 -22.30 -14.32
N GLU A 256 -9.20 -22.91 -13.46
CA GLU A 256 -9.65 -23.80 -12.38
C GLU A 256 -10.42 -23.04 -11.28
N ALA A 257 -9.93 -21.87 -10.87
CA ALA A 257 -10.59 -21.03 -9.86
C ALA A 257 -11.94 -20.49 -10.34
N ASN A 258 -12.05 -20.14 -11.63
CA ASN A 258 -13.29 -19.65 -12.25
C ASN A 258 -14.26 -20.78 -12.65
N ALA A 259 -13.88 -22.05 -12.45
CA ALA A 259 -14.78 -23.16 -12.73
C ALA A 259 -15.92 -23.20 -11.69
N PRO A 260 -17.18 -23.36 -12.13
CA PRO A 260 -18.32 -23.39 -11.21
C PRO A 260 -18.21 -24.58 -10.24
N VAL A 261 -18.22 -24.28 -8.94
CA VAL A 261 -18.24 -25.30 -7.88
C VAL A 261 -19.61 -26.00 -7.89
N VAL A 262 -19.66 -27.22 -8.42
CA VAL A 262 -20.87 -28.06 -8.36
C VAL A 262 -20.96 -28.68 -6.97
N ILE A 263 -21.78 -28.11 -6.08
CA ILE A 263 -22.11 -28.74 -4.80
C ILE A 263 -23.14 -29.85 -5.07
N THR A 264 -22.69 -31.10 -5.12
CA THR A 264 -23.58 -32.26 -5.13
C THR A 264 -24.00 -32.60 -3.71
N TYR A 265 -25.27 -32.32 -3.37
CA TYR A 265 -25.88 -32.89 -2.18
C TYR A 265 -26.10 -34.39 -2.41
N ASN A 266 -25.30 -35.23 -1.76
CA ASN A 266 -25.59 -36.66 -1.68
C ASN A 266 -26.77 -36.87 -0.71
N GLU A 267 -27.92 -37.28 -1.24
CA GLU A 267 -29.01 -37.79 -0.42
C GLU A 267 -28.51 -38.99 0.40
N LEU A 268 -28.73 -38.93 1.72
CA LEU A 268 -28.36 -39.99 2.65
C LEU A 268 -29.13 -41.28 2.31
N PRO A 269 -28.47 -42.45 2.27
CA PRO A 269 -29.17 -43.71 2.01
C PRO A 269 -30.09 -44.04 3.18
N ALA A 270 -31.34 -44.40 2.87
CA ALA A 270 -32.34 -44.84 3.84
C ALA A 270 -31.79 -46.02 4.67
N MET A 271 -31.74 -45.84 6.00
CA MET A 271 -31.42 -46.94 6.91
C MET A 271 -32.56 -47.97 6.90
N ASP A 272 -32.18 -49.18 6.50
CA ASP A 272 -32.96 -50.41 6.58
C ASP A 272 -33.37 -50.70 8.03
N ARG A 273 -34.68 -50.84 8.26
CA ARG A 273 -35.24 -51.25 9.55
C ARG A 273 -35.61 -52.72 9.45
N SER A 274 -34.76 -53.60 9.96
CA SER A 274 -35.20 -54.94 10.35
C SER A 274 -34.58 -55.38 11.69
N GLU A 275 -35.51 -55.59 12.63
CA GLU A 275 -35.55 -56.69 13.60
C GLU A 275 -34.61 -56.70 14.81
N ARG A 276 -35.20 -56.42 15.98
CA ARG A 276 -34.89 -57.12 17.23
C ARG A 276 -36.17 -57.64 17.85
N GLU A 277 -36.41 -58.93 17.66
CA GLU A 277 -37.23 -59.75 18.54
C GLU A 277 -36.61 -59.76 19.94
N THR A 278 -37.43 -59.50 20.96
CA THR A 278 -37.15 -59.82 22.36
C THR A 278 -38.08 -60.97 22.75
N GLY A 279 -37.52 -62.17 22.89
CA GLY A 279 -38.17 -63.30 23.55
C GLY A 279 -37.86 -63.30 25.05
N GLU A 280 -38.95 -63.44 25.81
CA GLU A 280 -39.14 -63.88 27.22
C GLU A 280 -38.05 -63.64 28.28
#